data_AF-A0A970JN25-F1
#
_entry.id   AF-A0A970JN25-F1
#
_cell.length_a   1.000
_cell.length_b   1.000
_cell.length_c   1.000
_cell.angle_alpha   90.00
_cell.angle_beta   90.00
_cell.angle_gamma   90.00
#
_symmetry.space_group_name_H-M   'P 1'
#
loop_
_entity.id
_entity.type
_entity.pdbx_description
1 polymer ?
#
loop_
_entity_poly.entity_id
_entity_poly.type
_entity_poly.pdbx_seq_one_letter_code
_entity_poly.pdbx_strand_id
1 'polypeptide(L)'
;FTLEIIKNDLIDAGIPTENLKLIKPHRKIKFGKNSIFPISLTHSVPDTVGYVLYTESGTIFYTGNFIFDPTMTGSYKTDIGKLAYVGKQGVLCLLTESLYADKRGFTSPNHRVSSIIRETLSKNEGRIFFNTFQNHLYRIQELLTEINQTNRKIVIMGKHLEKTIIKAIDMKYIDFDKSKIATIQHVNDDNVVILISDEREKPYSNIGRIVRGFDKFVKITEDDTVLFAAPVYDGLEKSATKIFDDISKIGANLVLLPTNKYLEHNASSEDLMLMLDLIKPKYYFPVIGEYRHQVENAKIAIKAGIPEKNVLLKLNGQVVEFENGKLLDTNEKVKVDDILIDGKNAGDIGEIVLKDRESLSENGVVIVTATLSKTTKKIIAGPEILTRGFIFVKENIDLIKEAEKYSLEVINENIKNKQVDFNNVKMGIRDKLGKFLYKETGCQPMILVVLQEI
;
A
#
# COMPACT_ATOMS: atom_id res chain seq x y z
N PHE A 1 -8.61 -16.86 11.85
CA PHE A 1 -7.61 -15.77 11.99
C PHE A 1 -8.20 -14.38 11.76
N THR A 2 -8.75 -14.08 10.57
CA THR A 2 -9.24 -12.74 10.17
C THR A 2 -10.13 -12.02 11.19
N LEU A 3 -11.16 -12.69 11.72
CA LEU A 3 -12.07 -12.11 12.71
C LEU A 3 -11.34 -11.62 13.96
N GLU A 4 -10.32 -12.34 14.40
CA GLU A 4 -9.57 -12.03 15.62
C GLU A 4 -8.60 -10.85 15.46
N ILE A 5 -8.11 -10.62 14.23
CA ILE A 5 -7.31 -9.43 13.90
C ILE A 5 -8.23 -8.23 13.82
N ILE A 6 -9.29 -8.31 13.01
CA ILE A 6 -10.29 -7.23 12.88
C ILE A 6 -10.88 -6.86 14.25
N LYS A 7 -11.18 -7.84 15.11
CA LYS A 7 -11.70 -7.57 16.45
C LYS A 7 -10.73 -6.72 17.28
N ASN A 8 -9.43 -7.00 17.21
CA ASN A 8 -8.44 -6.19 17.92
C ASN A 8 -8.40 -4.76 17.36
N ASP A 9 -8.38 -4.61 16.03
CA ASP A 9 -8.32 -3.30 15.38
C ASP A 9 -9.57 -2.46 15.69
N LEU A 10 -10.75 -3.08 15.70
CA LEU A 10 -12.00 -2.43 16.08
C LEU A 10 -12.00 -2.00 17.55
N ILE A 11 -11.48 -2.84 18.46
CA ILE A 11 -11.35 -2.48 19.89
C ILE A 11 -10.40 -1.29 20.05
N ASP A 12 -9.24 -1.32 19.37
CA ASP A 12 -8.25 -0.24 19.42
C ASP A 12 -8.82 1.07 18.83
N ALA A 13 -9.74 0.97 17.85
CA ALA A 13 -10.49 2.10 17.28
C ALA A 13 -11.73 2.51 18.08
N GLY A 14 -12.08 1.81 19.17
CA GLY A 14 -13.28 2.09 19.97
C GLY A 14 -14.61 1.74 19.27
N ILE A 15 -14.57 0.87 18.26
CA ILE A 15 -15.73 0.44 17.48
C ILE A 15 -16.34 -0.84 18.10
N PRO A 16 -17.67 -0.93 18.28
CA PRO A 16 -18.33 -2.11 18.84
C PRO A 16 -18.11 -3.38 18.00
N THR A 17 -18.04 -4.54 18.66
CA THR A 17 -17.64 -5.82 18.03
C THR A 17 -18.71 -6.91 18.08
N GLU A 18 -19.90 -6.62 18.60
CA GLU A 18 -21.01 -7.57 18.79
C GLU A 18 -21.54 -8.18 17.48
N ASN A 19 -21.35 -7.47 16.36
CA ASN A 19 -21.82 -7.90 15.04
C ASN A 19 -20.83 -8.79 14.30
N LEU A 20 -19.64 -9.05 14.85
CA LEU A 20 -18.68 -9.96 14.24
C LEU A 20 -19.20 -11.40 14.26
N LYS A 21 -19.25 -12.03 13.08
CA LYS A 21 -19.67 -13.43 12.93
C LYS A 21 -18.53 -14.28 12.38
N LEU A 22 -18.20 -15.35 13.09
CA LEU A 22 -17.18 -16.29 12.65
C LEU A 22 -17.70 -17.12 11.47
N ILE A 23 -17.04 -16.96 10.33
CA ILE A 23 -17.23 -17.81 9.15
C ILE A 23 -16.18 -18.93 9.22
N LYS A 24 -16.65 -20.18 9.17
CA LYS A 24 -15.76 -21.35 9.10
C LYS A 24 -15.73 -21.89 7.66
N PRO A 25 -14.58 -22.39 7.18
CA PRO A 25 -14.51 -23.03 5.88
C PRO A 25 -15.49 -24.19 5.80
N HIS A 26 -16.05 -24.38 4.61
CA HIS A 26 -16.93 -25.50 4.25
C HIS A 26 -18.25 -25.55 5.01
N ARG A 27 -18.68 -24.43 5.58
CA ARG A 27 -20.02 -24.28 6.15
C ARG A 27 -20.83 -23.34 5.28
N LYS A 28 -21.94 -23.85 4.74
CA LYS A 28 -22.87 -23.05 3.94
C LYS A 28 -23.59 -22.04 4.84
N ILE A 29 -23.62 -20.78 4.42
CA ILE A 29 -24.30 -19.69 5.12
C ILE A 29 -25.38 -19.14 4.18
N LYS A 30 -26.62 -19.08 4.65
CA LYS A 30 -27.77 -18.60 3.87
C LYS A 30 -28.05 -17.13 4.16
N PHE A 31 -28.46 -16.37 3.15
CA PHE A 31 -28.95 -15.00 3.27
C PHE A 31 -30.05 -14.77 2.22
N GLY A 32 -31.30 -14.67 2.70
CA GLY A 32 -32.47 -14.68 1.81
C GLY A 32 -32.51 -15.95 0.96
N LYS A 33 -32.65 -15.78 -0.36
CA LYS A 33 -32.64 -16.87 -1.35
C LYS A 33 -31.23 -17.32 -1.76
N ASN A 34 -30.21 -16.55 -1.37
CA ASN A 34 -28.82 -16.77 -1.75
C ASN A 34 -28.05 -17.48 -0.63
N SER A 35 -26.87 -17.98 -0.96
CA SER A 35 -25.97 -18.54 0.06
C SER A 35 -24.51 -18.45 -0.34
N ILE A 36 -23.62 -18.44 0.64
CA ILE A 36 -22.17 -18.53 0.44
C ILE A 36 -21.66 -19.87 0.99
N PHE A 37 -20.65 -20.43 0.33
CA PHE A 37 -19.91 -21.59 0.78
C PHE A 37 -18.41 -21.29 0.68
N PRO A 38 -17.74 -21.04 1.81
CA PRO A 38 -16.30 -20.77 1.81
C PRO A 38 -15.51 -22.06 1.58
N ILE A 39 -14.43 -21.98 0.81
CA ILE A 39 -13.49 -23.10 0.54
C ILE A 39 -12.10 -22.65 0.95
N SER A 40 -11.41 -23.44 1.78
CA SER A 40 -10.03 -23.19 2.18
C SER A 40 -9.10 -23.10 0.97
N LEU A 41 -8.29 -22.05 0.96
CA LEU A 41 -7.25 -21.75 -0.02
C LEU A 41 -5.94 -21.46 0.70
N THR A 42 -4.83 -21.62 -0.01
CA THR A 42 -3.49 -21.33 0.48
C THR A 42 -3.11 -19.89 0.18
N HIS A 43 -2.56 -19.18 1.15
CA HIS A 43 -1.98 -17.84 0.99
C HIS A 43 -0.92 -17.60 2.08
N SER A 44 -0.34 -16.40 2.14
CA SER A 44 0.58 -15.95 3.20
C SER A 44 -0.04 -15.84 4.61
N VAL A 45 -1.36 -15.97 4.74
CA VAL A 45 -2.09 -15.91 6.02
C VAL A 45 -3.01 -17.13 6.20
N PRO A 46 -3.22 -17.61 7.43
CA PRO A 46 -4.00 -18.81 7.72
C PRO A 46 -5.50 -18.55 7.62
N ASP A 47 -6.27 -19.62 7.46
CA ASP A 47 -7.72 -19.62 7.27
C ASP A 47 -8.18 -18.77 6.06
N THR A 48 -7.34 -18.65 5.04
CA THR A 48 -7.73 -18.00 3.78
C THR A 48 -8.79 -18.84 3.09
N VAL A 49 -9.83 -18.20 2.58
CA VAL A 49 -10.95 -18.86 1.91
C VAL A 49 -11.36 -18.11 0.64
N GLY A 50 -11.69 -18.86 -0.40
CA GLY A 50 -12.51 -18.37 -1.50
C GLY A 50 -13.99 -18.58 -1.20
N TYR A 51 -14.86 -17.79 -1.82
CA TYR A 51 -16.30 -17.81 -1.56
C TYR A 51 -17.07 -18.24 -2.80
N VAL A 52 -17.81 -19.33 -2.68
CA VAL A 52 -18.79 -19.78 -3.68
C VAL A 52 -20.15 -19.16 -3.33
N LEU A 53 -20.64 -18.24 -4.15
CA LEU A 53 -21.92 -17.57 -4.01
C LEU A 53 -22.94 -18.29 -4.90
N TYR A 54 -23.95 -18.88 -4.29
CA TYR A 54 -25.09 -19.46 -4.99
C TYR A 54 -26.20 -18.42 -5.11
N THR A 55 -26.58 -18.14 -6.35
CA THR A 55 -27.65 -17.20 -6.71
C THR A 55 -28.68 -17.87 -7.62
N GLU A 56 -29.84 -17.26 -7.83
CA GLU A 56 -30.86 -17.76 -8.76
C GLU A 56 -30.33 -17.82 -10.22
N SER A 57 -29.50 -16.86 -10.65
CA SER A 57 -28.92 -16.83 -11.99
C SER A 57 -27.76 -17.83 -12.18
N GLY A 58 -27.17 -18.34 -11.10
CA GLY A 58 -26.07 -19.29 -11.16
C GLY A 58 -25.02 -19.11 -10.05
N THR A 59 -24.00 -19.95 -10.08
CA THR A 59 -22.92 -19.96 -9.08
C THR A 59 -21.80 -19.01 -9.47
N ILE A 60 -21.41 -18.11 -8.59
CA ILE A 60 -20.21 -17.26 -8.72
C ILE A 60 -19.15 -17.80 -7.77
N PHE A 61 -17.90 -17.91 -8.21
CA PHE A 61 -16.79 -18.22 -7.32
C PHE A 61 -15.80 -17.05 -7.28
N TYR A 62 -15.57 -16.48 -6.10
CA TYR A 62 -14.55 -15.46 -5.86
C TYR A 62 -13.40 -16.08 -5.08
N THR A 63 -12.20 -16.12 -5.66
CA THR A 63 -11.06 -16.78 -5.01
C THR A 63 -10.47 -15.96 -3.87
N GLY A 64 -10.59 -14.63 -3.91
CA GLY A 64 -9.67 -13.77 -3.18
C GLY A 64 -8.23 -13.98 -3.70
N ASN A 65 -7.23 -13.77 -2.84
CA ASN A 65 -5.85 -14.13 -3.14
C ASN A 65 -5.58 -15.60 -2.77
N PHE A 66 -4.79 -16.30 -3.58
CA PHE A 66 -4.44 -17.69 -3.40
C PHE A 66 -3.13 -18.05 -4.11
N ILE A 67 -2.55 -19.19 -3.73
CA ILE A 67 -1.58 -19.94 -4.51
C ILE A 67 -1.94 -21.42 -4.44
N PHE A 68 -1.38 -22.26 -5.32
CA PHE A 68 -1.35 -23.69 -5.09
C PHE A 68 0.00 -24.09 -4.49
N ASP A 69 -0.04 -24.58 -3.25
CA ASP A 69 1.11 -25.22 -2.64
C ASP A 69 0.68 -26.53 -1.95
N PRO A 70 0.99 -27.70 -2.55
CA PRO A 70 0.62 -28.99 -1.98
C PRO A 70 1.37 -29.33 -0.69
N THR A 71 2.45 -28.60 -0.36
CA THR A 71 3.22 -28.81 0.87
C THR A 71 2.61 -28.12 2.08
N MET A 72 1.67 -27.18 1.86
CA MET A 72 0.97 -26.46 2.92
C MET A 72 -0.09 -27.34 3.58
N THR A 73 -0.15 -27.28 4.91
CA THR A 73 -1.03 -28.14 5.73
C THR A 73 -1.90 -27.32 6.68
N GLY A 74 -2.84 -28.00 7.36
CA GLY A 74 -3.71 -27.39 8.37
C GLY A 74 -4.46 -26.17 7.84
N SER A 75 -4.37 -25.06 8.58
CA SER A 75 -5.06 -23.80 8.29
C SER A 75 -4.59 -23.07 7.02
N TYR A 76 -3.51 -23.54 6.38
CA TYR A 76 -3.03 -23.00 5.10
C TYR A 76 -3.37 -23.90 3.90
N LYS A 77 -3.99 -25.06 4.12
CA LYS A 77 -4.19 -26.05 3.06
C LYS A 77 -5.36 -25.69 2.16
N THR A 78 -5.11 -25.65 0.85
CA THR A 78 -6.15 -25.60 -0.17
C THR A 78 -6.93 -26.93 -0.23
N ASP A 79 -8.26 -26.86 -0.26
CA ASP A 79 -9.12 -28.03 -0.49
C ASP A 79 -9.39 -28.22 -1.99
N ILE A 80 -8.40 -28.80 -2.69
CA ILE A 80 -8.46 -29.05 -4.15
C ILE A 80 -9.67 -29.93 -4.52
N GLY A 81 -10.00 -30.92 -3.67
CA GLY A 81 -11.13 -31.82 -3.92
C GLY A 81 -12.46 -31.08 -3.95
N LYS A 82 -12.66 -30.12 -3.04
CA LYS A 82 -13.86 -29.27 -3.06
C LYS A 82 -13.87 -28.27 -4.20
N LEU A 83 -12.72 -27.74 -4.61
CA LEU A 83 -12.65 -26.89 -5.81
C LEU A 83 -13.14 -27.66 -7.04
N ALA A 84 -12.60 -28.86 -7.28
CA ALA A 84 -13.02 -29.72 -8.38
C ALA A 84 -14.51 -30.12 -8.28
N TYR A 85 -15.01 -30.39 -7.08
CA TYR A 85 -16.43 -30.69 -6.87
C TYR A 85 -17.32 -29.51 -7.27
N VAL A 86 -16.96 -28.28 -6.86
CA VAL A 86 -17.71 -27.08 -7.23
C VAL A 86 -17.66 -26.82 -8.73
N GLY A 87 -16.50 -26.98 -9.37
CA GLY A 87 -16.40 -26.90 -10.82
C GLY A 87 -17.32 -27.89 -11.53
N LYS A 88 -17.41 -29.13 -11.02
CA LYS A 88 -18.33 -30.16 -11.55
C LYS A 88 -19.82 -29.81 -11.38
N GLN A 89 -20.19 -29.02 -10.38
CA GLN A 89 -21.57 -28.53 -10.22
C GLN A 89 -21.92 -27.41 -11.21
N GLY A 90 -20.92 -26.85 -11.91
CA GLY A 90 -21.07 -25.74 -12.83
C GLY A 90 -20.91 -24.39 -12.13
N VAL A 91 -19.99 -23.58 -12.64
CA VAL A 91 -19.75 -22.21 -12.19
C VAL A 91 -20.08 -21.25 -13.32
N LEU A 92 -20.98 -20.30 -13.05
CA LEU A 92 -21.36 -19.27 -14.00
C LEU A 92 -20.21 -18.30 -14.22
N CYS A 93 -19.64 -17.75 -13.14
CA CYS A 93 -18.57 -16.75 -13.22
C CYS A 93 -17.49 -17.03 -12.18
N LEU A 94 -16.23 -16.99 -12.59
CA LEU A 94 -15.07 -17.09 -11.70
C LEU A 94 -14.35 -15.74 -11.63
N LEU A 95 -14.16 -15.22 -10.43
CA LEU A 95 -13.39 -14.02 -10.13
C LEU A 95 -12.07 -14.41 -9.47
N THR A 96 -10.95 -14.04 -10.08
CA THR A 96 -9.60 -14.38 -9.57
C THR A 96 -8.69 -13.17 -9.50
N GLU A 97 -7.77 -13.17 -8.54
CA GLU A 97 -6.68 -12.20 -8.52
C GLU A 97 -5.84 -12.21 -9.81
N SER A 98 -5.10 -11.12 -10.06
CA SER A 98 -4.31 -10.94 -11.27
C SER A 98 -2.85 -10.55 -11.00
N LEU A 99 -2.47 -10.23 -9.76
CA LEU A 99 -1.19 -9.59 -9.43
C LEU A 99 0.04 -10.23 -10.09
N TYR A 100 0.14 -11.56 -10.14
CA TYR A 100 1.25 -12.30 -10.76
C TYR A 100 0.86 -13.04 -12.04
N ALA A 101 -0.18 -12.59 -12.74
CA ALA A 101 -0.56 -13.16 -14.03
C ALA A 101 0.56 -13.05 -15.09
N ASP A 102 1.48 -12.09 -14.96
CA ASP A 102 2.64 -11.95 -15.84
C ASP A 102 3.81 -12.89 -15.48
N LYS A 103 3.76 -13.56 -14.33
CA LYS A 103 4.81 -14.49 -13.86
C LYS A 103 4.54 -15.89 -14.37
N ARG A 104 5.49 -16.41 -15.15
CA ARG A 104 5.44 -17.78 -15.69
C ARG A 104 5.82 -18.82 -14.63
N GLY A 105 5.18 -19.98 -14.69
CA GLY A 105 5.34 -21.07 -13.75
C GLY A 105 4.34 -21.01 -12.58
N PHE A 106 4.55 -21.91 -11.62
CA PHE A 106 3.85 -21.89 -10.35
C PHE A 106 4.56 -20.98 -9.34
N THR A 107 3.77 -20.35 -8.47
CA THR A 107 4.30 -19.62 -7.31
C THR A 107 4.97 -20.55 -6.30
N SER A 108 4.46 -21.77 -6.12
CA SER A 108 5.17 -22.82 -5.38
C SER A 108 6.14 -23.58 -6.28
N PRO A 109 7.40 -23.81 -5.87
CA PRO A 109 8.02 -23.50 -4.56
C PRO A 109 8.75 -22.15 -4.50
N ASN A 110 8.68 -21.32 -5.55
CA ASN A 110 9.47 -20.08 -5.66
C ASN A 110 9.15 -19.02 -4.60
N HIS A 111 8.01 -19.11 -3.89
CA HIS A 111 7.70 -18.22 -2.77
C HIS A 111 8.46 -18.52 -1.47
N ARG A 112 9.12 -19.68 -1.38
CA ARG A 112 9.82 -20.16 -0.19
C ARG A 112 11.15 -19.48 0.01
N VAL A 113 11.45 -19.06 1.23
CA VAL A 113 12.72 -18.39 1.58
C VAL A 113 13.51 -19.10 2.68
N SER A 114 13.03 -20.24 3.21
CA SER A 114 13.73 -20.98 4.27
C SER A 114 15.22 -21.21 3.97
N SER A 115 15.60 -21.46 2.72
CA SER A 115 17.00 -21.70 2.34
C SER A 115 17.90 -20.48 2.59
N ILE A 116 17.46 -19.29 2.19
CA ILE A 116 18.25 -18.06 2.36
C ILE A 116 18.23 -17.60 3.81
N ILE A 117 17.12 -17.84 4.52
CA ILE A 117 17.04 -17.62 5.97
C ILE A 117 18.07 -18.49 6.68
N ARG A 118 18.08 -19.80 6.41
CA ARG A 118 19.02 -20.75 7.00
C ARG A 118 20.47 -20.37 6.74
N GLU A 119 20.78 -20.05 5.48
CA GLU A 119 22.10 -19.59 5.09
C GLU A 119 22.52 -18.34 5.88
N THR A 120 21.62 -17.34 5.96
CA THR A 120 21.85 -16.10 6.72
C THR A 120 22.08 -16.37 8.20
N LEU A 121 21.27 -17.22 8.82
CA LEU A 121 21.42 -17.59 10.24
C LEU A 121 22.72 -18.34 10.52
N SER A 122 23.19 -19.15 9.57
CA SER A 122 24.39 -19.99 9.71
C SER A 122 25.72 -19.24 9.48
N LYS A 123 25.72 -18.25 8.57
CA LYS A 123 26.95 -17.56 8.14
C LYS A 123 27.30 -16.33 8.97
N ASN A 124 26.35 -15.82 9.74
CA ASN A 124 26.51 -14.57 10.48
C ASN A 124 26.37 -14.88 11.97
N GLU A 125 27.36 -14.48 12.77
CA GLU A 125 27.38 -14.71 14.23
C GLU A 125 26.74 -13.56 15.02
N GLY A 126 26.82 -12.32 14.50
CA GLY A 126 26.19 -11.13 15.08
C GLY A 126 24.67 -11.09 14.99
N ARG A 127 24.08 -9.91 15.21
CA ARG A 127 22.63 -9.74 15.18
C ARG A 127 22.12 -9.78 13.75
N ILE A 128 20.91 -10.31 13.59
CA ILE A 128 20.27 -10.42 12.28
C ILE A 128 18.96 -9.65 12.30
N PHE A 129 18.88 -8.56 11.55
CA PHE A 129 17.67 -7.82 11.31
C PHE A 129 16.89 -8.49 10.18
N PHE A 130 15.71 -9.00 10.48
CA PHE A 130 14.82 -9.61 9.51
C PHE A 130 13.68 -8.65 9.18
N ASN A 131 13.70 -8.09 7.98
CA ASN A 131 12.69 -7.15 7.51
C ASN A 131 11.66 -7.87 6.61
N THR A 132 10.37 -7.73 6.92
CA THR A 132 9.24 -8.33 6.16
C THR A 132 7.98 -7.47 6.29
N PHE A 133 6.83 -7.94 5.79
CA PHE A 133 5.53 -7.31 6.02
C PHE A 133 4.73 -7.98 7.13
N GLN A 134 3.93 -7.19 7.84
CA GLN A 134 3.07 -7.67 8.93
C GLN A 134 2.05 -8.74 8.51
N ASN A 135 1.59 -8.70 7.26
CA ASN A 135 0.61 -9.64 6.70
C ASN A 135 1.25 -10.86 6.01
N HIS A 136 2.58 -11.02 6.10
CA HIS A 136 3.29 -12.21 5.60
C HIS A 136 3.54 -13.21 6.74
N LEU A 137 2.47 -13.68 7.38
CA LEU A 137 2.56 -14.55 8.54
C LEU A 137 3.30 -15.86 8.24
N TYR A 138 3.13 -16.40 7.03
CA TYR A 138 3.85 -17.60 6.62
C TYR A 138 5.36 -17.36 6.43
N ARG A 139 5.77 -16.18 5.94
CA ARG A 139 7.18 -15.77 5.84
C ARG A 139 7.81 -15.68 7.23
N ILE A 140 7.04 -15.20 8.21
CA ILE A 140 7.43 -15.22 9.63
C ILE A 140 7.52 -16.65 10.15
N GLN A 141 6.59 -17.55 9.82
CA GLN A 141 6.69 -18.96 10.17
C GLN A 141 7.98 -19.60 9.62
N GLU A 142 8.34 -19.33 8.35
CA GLU A 142 9.61 -19.83 7.78
C GLU A 142 10.82 -19.36 8.59
N LEU A 143 10.85 -18.09 8.99
CA LEU A 143 11.89 -17.57 9.89
C LEU A 143 11.92 -18.32 11.23
N LEU A 144 10.77 -18.44 11.89
CA LEU A 144 10.64 -19.05 13.21
C LEU A 144 11.03 -20.54 13.19
N THR A 145 10.68 -21.26 12.13
CA THR A 145 11.09 -22.65 11.91
C THR A 145 12.61 -22.80 11.81
N GLU A 146 13.30 -21.87 11.14
CA GLU A 146 14.76 -21.91 11.05
C GLU A 146 15.42 -21.45 12.36
N ILE A 147 14.86 -20.45 13.05
CA ILE A 147 15.33 -20.03 14.38
C ILE A 147 15.25 -21.19 15.39
N ASN A 148 14.20 -22.03 15.31
CA ASN A 148 14.04 -23.18 16.18
C ASN A 148 15.22 -24.17 16.11
N GLN A 149 15.91 -24.23 14.97
CA GLN A 149 17.09 -25.07 14.74
C GLN A 149 18.38 -24.43 15.28
N THR A 150 18.29 -23.26 15.91
CA THR A 150 19.42 -22.50 16.45
C THR A 150 19.21 -22.15 17.93
N ASN A 151 20.28 -21.64 18.57
CA ASN A 151 20.23 -21.07 19.91
C ASN A 151 19.86 -19.58 19.92
N ARG A 152 19.54 -18.99 18.76
CA ARG A 152 19.14 -17.58 18.65
C ARG A 152 17.78 -17.38 19.29
N LYS A 153 17.64 -16.26 20.00
CA LYS A 153 16.34 -15.72 20.41
C LYS A 153 15.83 -14.74 19.37
N ILE A 154 14.53 -14.46 19.38
CA ILE A 154 13.90 -13.47 18.53
C ILE A 154 13.37 -12.29 19.36
N VAL A 155 13.67 -11.07 18.93
CA VAL A 155 13.08 -9.84 19.46
C VAL A 155 12.15 -9.28 18.39
N ILE A 156 10.87 -9.09 18.71
CA ILE A 156 9.86 -8.60 17.78
C ILE A 156 9.71 -7.09 17.96
N MET A 157 10.04 -6.32 16.93
CA MET A 157 9.93 -4.87 16.96
C MET A 157 8.50 -4.42 16.67
N GLY A 158 7.85 -3.85 17.68
CA GLY A 158 6.52 -3.27 17.58
C GLY A 158 5.44 -4.07 18.31
N LYS A 159 4.72 -3.40 19.22
CA LYS A 159 3.71 -4.05 20.09
C LYS A 159 2.58 -4.72 19.32
N HIS A 160 2.14 -4.11 18.22
CA HIS A 160 1.06 -4.68 17.42
C HIS A 160 1.50 -5.98 16.74
N LEU A 161 2.68 -5.99 16.10
CA LEU A 161 3.24 -7.19 15.48
C LEU A 161 3.47 -8.30 16.51
N GLU A 162 4.07 -7.97 17.65
CA GLU A 162 4.30 -8.92 18.75
C GLU A 162 2.98 -9.53 19.25
N LYS A 163 1.95 -8.72 19.52
CA LYS A 163 0.62 -9.18 19.92
C LYS A 163 0.00 -10.12 18.88
N THR A 164 0.14 -9.79 17.59
CA THR A 164 -0.37 -10.60 16.48
C THR A 164 0.33 -11.95 16.38
N ILE A 165 1.66 -11.99 16.49
CA ILE A 165 2.45 -13.23 16.44
C ILE A 165 2.14 -14.11 17.67
N ILE A 166 2.15 -13.54 18.87
CA ILE A 166 1.83 -14.28 20.11
C ILE A 166 0.43 -14.91 20.02
N LYS A 167 -0.56 -14.13 19.56
CA LYS A 167 -1.93 -14.62 19.36
C LYS A 167 -1.99 -15.72 18.28
N ALA A 168 -1.24 -15.58 17.19
CA ALA A 168 -1.15 -16.61 16.16
C ALA A 168 -0.55 -17.91 16.70
N ILE A 169 0.44 -17.85 17.61
CA ILE A 169 0.99 -19.01 18.31
C ILE A 169 -0.07 -19.64 19.23
N ASP A 170 -0.78 -18.84 20.04
CA ASP A 170 -1.85 -19.34 20.93
C ASP A 170 -2.97 -20.05 20.17
N MET A 171 -3.29 -19.54 18.99
CA MET A 171 -4.30 -20.12 18.09
C MET A 171 -3.75 -21.27 17.24
N LYS A 172 -2.48 -21.65 17.41
CA LYS A 172 -1.79 -22.72 16.66
C LYS A 172 -1.73 -22.48 15.14
N TYR A 173 -1.73 -21.21 14.72
CA TYR A 173 -1.44 -20.84 13.34
C TYR A 173 0.06 -20.66 13.07
N ILE A 174 0.82 -20.37 14.12
CA ILE A 174 2.28 -20.40 14.12
C ILE A 174 2.72 -21.50 15.09
N ASP A 175 3.67 -22.30 14.66
CA ASP A 175 4.39 -23.25 15.51
C ASP A 175 5.76 -22.66 15.89
N PHE A 176 5.87 -22.22 17.14
CA PHE A 176 7.10 -21.66 17.70
C PHE A 176 7.09 -21.73 19.22
N ASP A 177 8.27 -22.00 19.81
CA ASP A 177 8.43 -21.94 21.25
C ASP A 177 8.48 -20.49 21.73
N LYS A 178 7.44 -20.08 22.45
CA LYS A 178 7.34 -18.72 23.03
C LYS A 178 8.51 -18.37 23.94
N SER A 179 9.19 -19.35 24.55
CA SER A 179 10.35 -19.10 25.41
C SER A 179 11.54 -18.48 24.67
N LYS A 180 11.60 -18.66 23.34
CA LYS A 180 12.62 -18.05 22.47
C LYS A 180 12.30 -16.61 22.06
N ILE A 181 11.09 -16.11 22.36
CA ILE A 181 10.74 -14.70 22.17
C ILE A 181 11.33 -13.90 23.35
N ALA A 182 12.34 -13.10 23.06
CA ALA A 182 12.96 -12.21 24.02
C ALA A 182 12.29 -10.84 24.03
N THR A 183 12.31 -10.19 25.19
CA THR A 183 11.79 -8.82 25.34
C THR A 183 12.74 -7.81 24.70
N ILE A 184 12.25 -6.57 24.51
CA ILE A 184 13.01 -5.49 23.87
C ILE A 184 14.35 -5.17 24.55
N GLN A 185 14.53 -5.52 25.83
CA GLN A 185 15.80 -5.32 26.54
C GLN A 185 16.96 -6.13 25.92
N HIS A 186 16.66 -7.25 25.28
CA HIS A 186 17.63 -8.14 24.63
C HIS A 186 17.93 -7.77 23.16
N VAL A 187 17.40 -6.65 22.67
CA VAL A 187 17.57 -6.23 21.26
C VAL A 187 19.03 -5.95 20.88
N ASN A 188 19.89 -5.71 21.87
CA ASN A 188 21.32 -5.46 21.66
C ASN A 188 22.21 -6.65 22.07
N ASP A 189 21.63 -7.82 22.37
CA ASP A 189 22.40 -9.04 22.62
C ASP A 189 23.01 -9.54 21.29
N ASP A 190 24.23 -10.08 21.31
CA ASP A 190 24.98 -10.40 20.07
C ASP A 190 24.34 -11.50 19.20
N ASN A 191 23.60 -12.45 19.81
CA ASN A 191 23.07 -13.65 19.14
C ASN A 191 21.54 -13.64 19.05
N VAL A 192 20.95 -12.54 18.56
CA VAL A 192 19.49 -12.40 18.39
C VAL A 192 19.08 -12.11 16.96
N VAL A 193 17.85 -12.50 16.64
CA VAL A 193 17.15 -12.08 15.42
C VAL A 193 16.16 -10.98 15.79
N ILE A 194 16.23 -9.86 15.09
CA ILE A 194 15.36 -8.70 15.30
C ILE A 194 14.36 -8.67 14.17
N LEU A 195 13.11 -9.04 14.45
CA LEU A 195 12.03 -9.03 13.47
C LEU A 195 11.43 -7.64 13.36
N ILE A 196 11.51 -7.05 12.17
CA ILE A 196 10.92 -5.75 11.84
C ILE A 196 9.89 -5.97 10.74
N SER A 197 8.67 -5.47 10.96
CA SER A 197 7.68 -5.38 9.89
C SER A 197 7.59 -3.97 9.33
N ASP A 198 7.52 -3.86 8.02
CA ASP A 198 7.04 -2.66 7.35
C ASP A 198 5.52 -2.75 7.08
N GLU A 199 4.89 -1.59 7.02
CA GLU A 199 3.51 -1.41 6.56
C GLU A 199 3.54 -1.17 5.05
N ARG A 200 2.57 -1.70 4.30
CA ARG A 200 2.52 -1.50 2.84
C ARG A 200 2.30 -0.02 2.48
N GLU A 201 1.60 0.70 3.34
CA GLU A 201 1.28 2.12 3.22
C GLU A 201 2.48 3.02 3.58
N LYS A 202 3.40 2.51 4.40
CA LYS A 202 4.61 3.21 4.86
C LYS A 202 5.85 2.31 4.74
N PRO A 203 6.16 1.87 3.52
CA PRO A 203 7.22 0.92 3.27
C PRO A 203 8.56 1.49 3.72
N TYR A 204 9.36 0.65 4.34
CA TYR A 204 10.68 0.97 4.87
C TYR A 204 10.75 2.07 5.95
N SER A 205 9.63 2.53 6.49
CA SER A 205 9.61 3.57 7.53
C SER A 205 10.33 3.10 8.80
N ASN A 206 10.09 1.85 9.23
CA ASN A 206 10.65 1.32 10.47
C ASN A 206 12.15 1.06 10.33
N ILE A 207 12.56 0.34 9.28
CA ILE A 207 13.98 0.10 9.02
C ILE A 207 14.73 1.41 8.73
N GLY A 208 14.13 2.34 7.99
CA GLY A 208 14.72 3.64 7.69
C GLY A 208 14.96 4.51 8.93
N ARG A 209 14.12 4.40 9.96
CA ARG A 209 14.37 5.06 11.26
C ARG A 209 15.58 4.45 11.99
N ILE A 210 15.72 3.13 11.96
CA ILE A 210 16.84 2.41 12.59
C ILE A 210 18.15 2.77 11.88
N VAL A 211 18.18 2.70 10.55
CA VAL A 211 19.35 3.02 9.72
C VAL A 211 19.84 4.45 9.94
N ARG A 212 18.91 5.42 10.10
CA ARG A 212 19.25 6.82 10.40
C ARG A 212 19.60 7.08 11.87
N GLY A 213 19.55 6.06 12.74
CA GLY A 213 19.83 6.18 14.16
C GLY A 213 18.74 6.89 14.98
N PHE A 214 17.52 6.99 14.46
CA PHE A 214 16.36 7.61 15.13
C PHE A 214 15.48 6.61 15.89
N ASP A 215 15.78 5.31 15.82
CA ASP A 215 15.13 4.35 16.71
C ASP A 215 15.69 4.47 18.15
N LYS A 216 14.80 4.32 19.14
CA LYS A 216 15.12 4.52 20.54
C LYS A 216 15.87 3.33 21.15
N PHE A 217 15.65 2.12 20.64
CA PHE A 217 16.08 0.88 21.28
C PHE A 217 17.28 0.25 20.59
N VAL A 218 17.38 0.42 19.26
CA VAL A 218 18.37 -0.29 18.45
C VAL A 218 19.01 0.61 17.38
N LYS A 219 20.29 0.38 17.12
CA LYS A 219 21.04 0.94 15.99
C LYS A 219 21.73 -0.19 15.26
N ILE A 220 21.91 -0.05 13.94
CA ILE A 220 22.68 -0.99 13.14
C ILE A 220 24.17 -0.65 13.27
N THR A 221 25.01 -1.67 13.42
CA THR A 221 26.47 -1.61 13.47
C THR A 221 27.08 -2.45 12.34
N GLU A 222 28.40 -2.38 12.16
CA GLU A 222 29.12 -3.14 11.13
C GLU A 222 29.05 -4.66 11.31
N ASP A 223 28.86 -5.14 12.55
CA ASP A 223 28.73 -6.57 12.88
C ASP A 223 27.34 -7.15 12.58
N ASP A 224 26.39 -6.31 12.20
CA ASP A 224 25.02 -6.73 11.96
C ASP A 224 24.79 -7.22 10.53
N THR A 225 23.79 -8.09 10.38
CA THR A 225 23.26 -8.49 9.06
C THR A 225 21.81 -8.03 8.92
N VAL A 226 21.49 -7.41 7.79
CA VAL A 226 20.12 -7.00 7.45
C VAL A 226 19.61 -7.81 6.28
N LEU A 227 18.61 -8.67 6.54
CA LEU A 227 17.92 -9.48 5.54
C LEU A 227 16.58 -8.84 5.20
N PHE A 228 16.44 -8.38 3.96
CA PHE A 228 15.15 -7.97 3.38
C PHE A 228 14.44 -9.19 2.82
N ALA A 229 13.50 -9.73 3.59
CA ALA A 229 12.74 -10.93 3.27
C ALA A 229 11.47 -10.64 2.47
N ALA A 230 11.50 -9.62 1.62
CA ALA A 230 10.49 -9.37 0.60
C ALA A 230 11.12 -8.63 -0.59
N PRO A 231 10.62 -8.82 -1.82
CA PRO A 231 11.04 -8.04 -2.98
C PRO A 231 10.73 -6.54 -2.81
N VAL A 232 11.45 -5.71 -3.56
CA VAL A 232 11.11 -4.29 -3.71
C VAL A 232 9.86 -4.17 -4.57
N TYR A 233 8.89 -3.39 -4.11
CA TYR A 233 7.62 -3.15 -4.79
C TYR A 233 7.80 -2.10 -5.89
N ASP A 234 7.03 -2.26 -6.96
CA ASP A 234 6.99 -1.32 -8.08
C ASP A 234 6.75 0.12 -7.58
N GLY A 235 7.63 1.04 -7.99
CA GLY A 235 7.55 2.46 -7.62
C GLY A 235 8.29 2.86 -6.33
N LEU A 236 8.85 1.89 -5.60
CA LEU A 236 9.59 2.14 -4.35
C LEU A 236 11.09 1.89 -4.46
N GLU A 237 11.59 1.67 -5.67
CA GLU A 237 12.98 1.34 -5.97
C GLU A 237 13.93 2.40 -5.44
N LYS A 238 13.63 3.69 -5.67
CA LYS A 238 14.46 4.80 -5.20
C LYS A 238 14.60 4.82 -3.67
N SER A 239 13.50 4.60 -2.95
CA SER A 239 13.49 4.60 -1.48
C SER A 239 14.24 3.38 -0.93
N ALA A 240 14.03 2.21 -1.54
CA ALA A 240 14.71 0.98 -1.17
C ALA A 240 16.23 1.09 -1.39
N THR A 241 16.67 1.52 -2.58
CA THR A 241 18.08 1.69 -2.91
C THR A 241 18.78 2.63 -1.95
N LYS A 242 18.14 3.76 -1.57
CA LYS A 242 18.73 4.67 -0.58
C LYS A 242 18.98 4.00 0.77
N ILE A 243 18.04 3.15 1.21
CA ILE A 243 18.19 2.42 2.47
C ILE A 243 19.28 1.36 2.36
N PHE A 244 19.37 0.66 1.24
CA PHE A 244 20.45 -0.29 0.97
C PHE A 244 21.82 0.39 1.01
N ASP A 245 21.96 1.53 0.33
CA ASP A 245 23.18 2.33 0.34
C ASP A 245 23.54 2.79 1.76
N ASP A 246 22.57 3.25 2.54
CA ASP A 246 22.80 3.72 3.91
C ASP A 246 23.20 2.56 4.85
N ILE A 247 22.64 1.35 4.68
CA ILE A 247 23.08 0.14 5.39
C ILE A 247 24.51 -0.22 4.99
N SER A 248 24.83 -0.21 3.69
CA SER A 248 26.18 -0.50 3.21
C SER A 248 27.21 0.53 3.68
N LYS A 249 26.85 1.81 3.81
CA LYS A 249 27.73 2.84 4.38
C LYS A 249 28.04 2.62 5.86
N ILE A 250 27.12 2.01 6.62
CA ILE A 250 27.37 1.62 8.02
C ILE A 250 28.39 0.47 8.09
N GLY A 251 28.55 -0.31 7.01
CA GLY A 251 29.42 -1.49 6.96
C GLY A 251 28.71 -2.80 7.29
N ALA A 252 27.41 -2.76 7.60
CA ALA A 252 26.61 -3.94 7.89
C ALA A 252 26.43 -4.85 6.66
N ASN A 253 26.33 -6.15 6.90
CA ASN A 253 26.07 -7.13 5.84
C ASN A 253 24.63 -6.99 5.33
N LEU A 254 24.45 -6.82 4.02
CA LEU A 254 23.13 -6.67 3.40
C LEU A 254 22.76 -7.91 2.59
N VAL A 255 21.64 -8.54 2.93
CA VAL A 255 21.09 -9.70 2.21
C VAL A 255 19.74 -9.32 1.59
N LEU A 256 19.66 -9.41 0.26
CA LEU A 256 18.45 -9.12 -0.51
C LEU A 256 17.92 -10.39 -1.17
N LEU A 257 16.60 -10.53 -1.27
CA LEU A 257 15.99 -11.55 -2.11
C LEU A 257 16.13 -11.16 -3.60
N PRO A 258 16.71 -12.02 -4.46
CA PRO A 258 16.66 -11.81 -5.90
C PRO A 258 15.21 -11.80 -6.41
N THR A 259 14.79 -10.68 -7.01
CA THR A 259 13.42 -10.43 -7.48
C THR A 259 12.92 -11.45 -8.51
N ASN A 260 13.83 -12.05 -9.27
CA ASN A 260 13.50 -13.07 -10.28
C ASN A 260 13.41 -14.50 -9.73
N LYS A 261 13.85 -14.73 -8.48
CA LYS A 261 13.93 -16.06 -7.87
C LYS A 261 12.85 -16.27 -6.81
N TYR A 262 12.60 -15.24 -5.98
CA TYR A 262 11.67 -15.34 -4.87
C TYR A 262 10.38 -14.58 -5.15
N LEU A 263 9.26 -15.29 -5.09
CA LEU A 263 7.93 -14.72 -5.26
C LEU A 263 7.26 -14.43 -3.91
N GLU A 264 6.23 -13.60 -3.94
CA GLU A 264 5.23 -13.52 -2.86
C GLU A 264 4.06 -14.46 -3.12
N HIS A 265 3.10 -14.52 -2.19
CA HIS A 265 2.00 -15.50 -2.23
C HIS A 265 0.83 -15.03 -3.11
N ASN A 266 1.08 -14.67 -4.37
CA ASN A 266 0.00 -14.40 -5.35
C ASN A 266 0.02 -15.46 -6.45
N ALA A 267 -1.13 -15.81 -7.02
CA ALA A 267 -1.23 -16.80 -8.08
C ALA A 267 -0.44 -16.40 -9.34
N SER A 268 0.53 -17.23 -9.75
CA SER A 268 1.25 -17.09 -11.03
C SER A 268 0.45 -17.72 -12.18
N SER A 269 0.93 -17.64 -13.41
CA SER A 269 0.14 -18.05 -14.58
C SER A 269 -0.35 -19.51 -14.53
N GLU A 270 0.44 -20.43 -14.00
CA GLU A 270 0.07 -21.86 -13.92
C GLU A 270 -0.85 -22.12 -12.73
N ASP A 271 -0.76 -21.33 -11.65
CA ASP A 271 -1.75 -21.36 -10.56
C ASP A 271 -3.13 -20.94 -11.09
N LEU A 272 -3.18 -19.87 -11.89
CA LEU A 272 -4.40 -19.38 -12.52
C LEU A 272 -4.98 -20.41 -13.50
N MET A 273 -4.15 -21.03 -14.35
CA MET A 273 -4.58 -22.11 -15.25
C MET A 273 -5.12 -23.33 -14.51
N LEU A 274 -4.48 -23.73 -13.40
CA LEU A 274 -4.97 -24.83 -12.57
C LEU A 274 -6.32 -24.50 -11.94
N MET A 275 -6.51 -23.27 -11.44
CA MET A 275 -7.82 -22.84 -10.94
C MET A 275 -8.89 -22.88 -12.04
N LEU A 276 -8.56 -22.40 -13.25
CA LEU A 276 -9.46 -22.44 -14.41
C LEU A 276 -9.84 -23.87 -14.80
N ASP A 277 -8.89 -24.82 -14.82
CA ASP A 277 -9.19 -26.22 -15.13
C ASP A 277 -10.00 -26.92 -14.03
N LEU A 278 -9.79 -26.58 -12.75
CA LEU A 278 -10.59 -27.13 -11.66
C LEU A 278 -12.04 -26.61 -11.68
N ILE A 279 -12.24 -25.33 -12.01
CA ILE A 279 -13.53 -24.65 -11.88
C ILE A 279 -14.35 -24.67 -13.17
N LYS A 280 -13.70 -24.63 -14.34
CA LYS A 280 -14.33 -24.62 -15.68
C LYS A 280 -15.51 -23.65 -15.78
N PRO A 281 -15.29 -22.35 -15.48
CA PRO A 281 -16.37 -21.38 -15.44
C PRO A 281 -16.89 -21.03 -16.83
N LYS A 282 -18.16 -20.61 -16.93
CA LYS A 282 -18.71 -20.09 -18.20
C LYS A 282 -18.15 -18.70 -18.54
N TYR A 283 -18.05 -17.83 -17.54
CA TYR A 283 -17.50 -16.47 -17.62
C TYR A 283 -16.30 -16.33 -16.69
N TYR A 284 -15.34 -15.51 -17.07
CA TYR A 284 -14.14 -15.27 -16.28
C TYR A 284 -13.93 -13.78 -16.05
N PHE A 285 -13.67 -13.39 -14.82
CA PHE A 285 -13.57 -11.99 -14.42
C PHE A 285 -12.26 -11.76 -13.65
N PRO A 286 -11.19 -11.31 -14.32
CA PRO A 286 -9.97 -10.88 -13.66
C PRO A 286 -10.24 -9.74 -12.66
N VAL A 287 -9.79 -9.90 -11.43
CA VAL A 287 -9.87 -8.90 -10.35
C VAL A 287 -8.51 -8.80 -9.63
N ILE A 288 -8.39 -7.92 -8.63
CA ILE A 288 -7.21 -7.71 -7.77
C ILE A 288 -5.90 -7.56 -8.58
N GLY A 289 -5.58 -6.32 -8.92
CA GLY A 289 -4.35 -5.92 -9.60
C GLY A 289 -4.58 -4.81 -10.61
N GLU A 290 -3.51 -4.10 -10.98
CA GLU A 290 -3.54 -3.09 -12.04
C GLU A 290 -4.10 -3.62 -13.37
N TYR A 291 -4.58 -2.71 -14.22
CA TYR A 291 -5.22 -3.08 -15.49
C TYR A 291 -4.32 -3.96 -16.38
N ARG A 292 -3.00 -3.69 -16.41
CA ARG A 292 -2.02 -4.53 -17.12
C ARG A 292 -2.01 -5.99 -16.63
N HIS A 293 -2.15 -6.21 -15.33
CA HIS A 293 -2.21 -7.54 -14.75
C HIS A 293 -3.50 -8.26 -15.13
N GLN A 294 -4.63 -7.55 -15.09
CA GLN A 294 -5.93 -8.08 -15.49
C GLN A 294 -5.95 -8.49 -16.96
N VAL A 295 -5.30 -7.70 -17.83
CA VAL A 295 -5.12 -8.04 -19.25
C VAL A 295 -4.29 -9.32 -19.44
N GLU A 296 -3.18 -9.49 -18.72
CA GLU A 296 -2.41 -10.75 -18.78
C GLU A 296 -3.22 -11.93 -18.26
N ASN A 297 -3.99 -11.73 -17.20
CA ASN A 297 -4.88 -12.77 -16.66
C ASN A 297 -5.98 -13.16 -17.66
N ALA A 298 -6.56 -12.18 -18.36
CA ALA A 298 -7.50 -12.42 -19.45
C ALA A 298 -6.88 -13.28 -20.56
N LYS A 299 -5.63 -13.00 -20.96
CA LYS A 299 -4.91 -13.80 -21.95
C LYS A 299 -4.70 -15.25 -21.48
N ILE A 300 -4.39 -15.46 -20.20
CA ILE A 300 -4.30 -16.79 -19.60
C ILE A 300 -5.62 -17.54 -19.70
N ALA A 301 -6.73 -16.89 -19.37
CA ALA A 301 -8.06 -17.51 -19.47
C ALA A 301 -8.43 -17.90 -20.91
N ILE A 302 -8.14 -17.02 -21.88
CA ILE A 302 -8.35 -17.32 -23.31
C ILE A 302 -7.50 -18.52 -23.73
N LYS A 303 -6.23 -18.56 -23.33
CA LYS A 303 -5.32 -19.69 -23.60
C LYS A 303 -5.81 -20.99 -22.94
N ALA A 304 -6.43 -20.90 -21.77
CA ALA A 304 -7.04 -22.03 -21.06
C ALA A 304 -8.40 -22.47 -21.65
N GLY A 305 -8.89 -21.81 -22.71
CA GLY A 305 -10.07 -22.21 -23.46
C GLY A 305 -11.35 -21.44 -23.13
N ILE A 306 -11.28 -20.37 -22.32
CA ILE A 306 -12.42 -19.46 -22.13
C ILE A 306 -12.60 -18.62 -23.41
N PRO A 307 -13.78 -18.59 -24.04
CA PRO A 307 -14.01 -17.72 -25.18
C PRO A 307 -13.76 -16.25 -24.83
N GLU A 308 -13.10 -15.49 -25.70
CA GLU A 308 -12.75 -14.08 -25.45
C GLU A 308 -13.97 -13.24 -25.04
N LYS A 309 -15.12 -13.44 -25.71
CA LYS A 309 -16.40 -12.78 -25.38
C LYS A 309 -16.94 -13.08 -23.98
N ASN A 310 -16.42 -14.11 -23.31
CA ASN A 310 -16.81 -14.50 -21.95
C ASN A 310 -15.80 -14.02 -20.89
N VAL A 311 -14.73 -13.34 -21.30
CA VAL A 311 -13.77 -12.71 -20.38
C VAL A 311 -14.18 -11.27 -20.10
N LEU A 312 -14.35 -10.95 -18.83
CA LEU A 312 -14.95 -9.73 -18.34
C LEU A 312 -13.87 -8.80 -17.79
N LEU A 313 -13.34 -7.90 -18.62
CA LEU A 313 -12.45 -6.84 -18.19
C LEU A 313 -13.26 -5.60 -17.82
N LYS A 314 -13.24 -5.21 -16.55
CA LYS A 314 -14.04 -4.11 -16.00
C LYS A 314 -13.23 -3.25 -15.05
N LEU A 315 -13.55 -1.97 -15.01
CA LEU A 315 -13.02 -0.98 -14.08
C LEU A 315 -13.95 -0.84 -12.86
N ASN A 316 -13.43 -0.24 -11.79
CA ASN A 316 -14.21 0.10 -10.60
C ASN A 316 -15.49 0.85 -11.00
N GLY A 317 -16.62 0.40 -10.45
CA GLY A 317 -17.94 0.96 -10.71
C GLY A 317 -18.66 0.42 -11.95
N GLN A 318 -18.00 -0.29 -12.87
CA GLN A 318 -18.71 -0.95 -13.97
C GLN A 318 -19.41 -2.21 -13.49
N VAL A 319 -20.69 -2.37 -13.87
CA VAL A 319 -21.52 -3.50 -13.44
C VAL A 319 -21.44 -4.64 -14.46
N VAL A 320 -21.45 -5.88 -13.96
CA VAL A 320 -21.66 -7.10 -14.74
C VAL A 320 -22.99 -7.67 -14.29
N GLU A 321 -23.95 -7.75 -15.21
CA GLU A 321 -25.28 -8.24 -14.92
C GLU A 321 -25.53 -9.61 -15.58
N PHE A 322 -26.12 -10.52 -14.81
CA PHE A 322 -26.50 -11.85 -15.27
C PHE A 322 -27.98 -12.10 -15.04
N GLU A 323 -28.71 -12.41 -16.10
CA GLU A 323 -30.10 -12.85 -16.04
C GLU A 323 -30.22 -14.26 -16.61
N ASN A 324 -30.85 -15.17 -15.86
CA ASN A 324 -31.05 -16.57 -16.26
C ASN A 324 -29.74 -17.25 -16.73
N GLY A 325 -28.61 -16.94 -16.08
CA GLY A 325 -27.29 -17.49 -16.39
C GLY A 325 -26.65 -16.97 -17.69
N LYS A 326 -27.15 -15.87 -18.25
CA LYS A 326 -26.59 -15.20 -19.43
C LYS A 326 -26.15 -13.78 -19.07
N LEU A 327 -25.01 -13.38 -19.61
CA LEU A 327 -24.54 -12.00 -19.52
C LEU A 327 -25.51 -11.09 -20.26
N LEU A 328 -25.97 -10.03 -19.60
CA LEU A 328 -26.71 -8.95 -20.24
C LEU A 328 -25.75 -7.89 -20.77
N ASP A 329 -26.07 -7.36 -21.95
CA ASP A 329 -25.34 -6.24 -22.53
C ASP A 329 -25.88 -4.94 -21.93
N THR A 330 -25.29 -4.52 -20.81
CA THR A 330 -25.65 -3.29 -20.11
C THR A 330 -24.43 -2.40 -19.90
N ASN A 331 -24.67 -1.09 -19.94
CA ASN A 331 -23.67 -0.06 -19.62
C ASN A 331 -23.88 0.51 -18.22
N GLU A 332 -24.49 -0.27 -17.32
CA GLU A 332 -24.75 0.16 -15.96
C GLU A 332 -23.44 0.44 -15.22
N LYS A 333 -23.44 1.54 -14.48
CA LYS A 333 -22.34 1.97 -13.64
C LYS A 333 -22.87 2.40 -12.28
N VAL A 334 -22.20 1.99 -11.22
CA VAL A 334 -22.39 2.53 -9.89
C VAL A 334 -21.36 3.63 -9.62
N LYS A 335 -21.77 4.66 -8.89
CA LYS A 335 -20.85 5.74 -8.50
C LYS A 335 -19.78 5.16 -7.58
N VAL A 336 -18.53 5.36 -7.96
CA VAL A 336 -17.34 5.07 -7.14
C VAL A 336 -16.55 6.35 -6.96
N ASP A 337 -15.84 6.45 -5.85
CA ASP A 337 -15.03 7.61 -5.49
C ASP A 337 -13.86 7.16 -4.63
N ASP A 338 -12.76 7.93 -4.65
CA ASP A 338 -11.58 7.66 -3.83
C ASP A 338 -11.66 8.48 -2.55
N ILE A 339 -11.57 7.81 -1.40
CA ILE A 339 -11.56 8.48 -0.10
C ILE A 339 -10.12 8.57 0.39
N LEU A 340 -9.58 9.79 0.39
CA LEU A 340 -8.25 10.07 0.91
C LEU A 340 -8.30 10.24 2.44
N ILE A 341 -7.31 9.67 3.12
CA ILE A 341 -7.16 9.74 4.58
C ILE A 341 -5.83 10.44 4.89
N ASP A 342 -5.90 11.52 5.67
CA ASP A 342 -4.72 12.22 6.17
C ASP A 342 -4.89 12.55 7.65
N GLY A 343 -3.99 12.03 8.48
CA GLY A 343 -4.10 12.09 9.93
C GLY A 343 -5.33 11.35 10.44
N LYS A 344 -6.20 12.08 11.17
CA LYS A 344 -7.40 11.52 11.82
C LYS A 344 -8.69 11.71 11.02
N ASN A 345 -8.64 12.47 9.93
CA ASN A 345 -9.83 12.83 9.17
C ASN A 345 -9.84 12.06 7.85
N ALA A 346 -10.99 11.47 7.51
CA ALA A 346 -11.24 10.85 6.22
C ALA A 346 -12.09 11.78 5.36
N GLY A 347 -11.70 11.99 4.10
CA GLY A 347 -12.50 12.75 3.12
C GLY A 347 -12.31 14.27 3.13
N ASP A 348 -11.49 14.84 4.02
CA ASP A 348 -11.20 16.28 4.03
C ASP A 348 -10.24 16.71 2.91
N ILE A 349 -9.58 15.76 2.24
CA ILE A 349 -8.66 16.02 1.14
C ILE A 349 -9.33 15.64 -0.17
N GLY A 350 -9.62 16.66 -0.97
CA GLY A 350 -9.99 16.51 -2.38
C GLY A 350 -8.83 16.78 -3.32
N GLU A 351 -9.06 16.59 -4.62
CA GLU A 351 -8.06 16.83 -5.67
C GLU A 351 -7.45 18.24 -5.64
N ILE A 352 -8.22 19.26 -5.23
CA ILE A 352 -7.73 20.65 -5.15
C ILE A 352 -6.61 20.76 -4.11
N VAL A 353 -6.80 20.16 -2.93
CA VAL A 353 -5.78 20.17 -1.87
C VAL A 353 -4.53 19.42 -2.32
N LEU A 354 -4.68 18.33 -3.08
CA LEU A 354 -3.54 17.62 -3.66
C LEU A 354 -2.79 18.48 -4.69
N LYS A 355 -3.50 19.14 -5.61
CA LYS A 355 -2.90 20.05 -6.59
C LYS A 355 -2.16 21.22 -5.93
N ASP A 356 -2.73 21.77 -4.85
CA ASP A 356 -2.06 22.81 -4.08
C ASP A 356 -0.77 22.27 -3.44
N ARG A 357 -0.80 21.08 -2.85
CA ARG A 357 0.40 20.43 -2.28
C ARG A 357 1.47 20.14 -3.33
N GLU A 358 1.07 19.65 -4.50
CA GLU A 358 1.97 19.36 -5.62
C GLU A 358 2.66 20.64 -6.10
N SER A 359 1.88 21.68 -6.40
CA SER A 359 2.39 23.00 -6.81
C SER A 359 3.35 23.61 -5.78
N LEU A 360 3.01 23.53 -4.48
CA LEU A 360 3.87 23.98 -3.39
C LEU A 360 5.17 23.16 -3.30
N SER A 361 5.10 21.85 -3.53
CA SER A 361 6.27 20.96 -3.42
C SER A 361 7.28 21.15 -4.56
N GLU A 362 6.80 21.48 -5.76
CA GLU A 362 7.63 21.67 -6.95
C GLU A 362 8.16 23.09 -7.09
N ASN A 363 7.32 24.09 -6.83
CA ASN A 363 7.59 25.48 -7.18
C ASN A 363 7.69 26.42 -5.97
N GLY A 364 7.37 25.94 -4.77
CA GLY A 364 7.30 26.79 -3.58
C GLY A 364 6.17 27.83 -3.64
N VAL A 365 6.24 28.78 -2.72
CA VAL A 365 5.22 29.83 -2.55
C VAL A 365 5.86 31.21 -2.40
N VAL A 366 5.18 32.20 -2.96
CA VAL A 366 5.43 33.62 -2.77
C VAL A 366 4.15 34.27 -2.24
N ILE A 367 4.26 34.93 -1.10
CA ILE A 367 3.17 35.62 -0.41
C ILE A 367 3.43 37.12 -0.52
N VAL A 368 2.48 37.85 -1.07
CA VAL A 368 2.50 39.30 -1.20
C VAL A 368 1.51 39.89 -0.20
N THR A 369 1.99 40.71 0.73
CA THR A 369 1.15 41.32 1.75
C THR A 369 1.19 42.84 1.69
N ALA A 370 0.04 43.51 1.66
CA ALA A 370 -0.04 44.96 1.75
C ALA A 370 -1.25 45.42 2.58
N THR A 371 -1.11 46.57 3.24
CA THR A 371 -2.14 47.17 4.08
C THR A 371 -2.55 48.51 3.51
N LEU A 372 -3.84 48.72 3.30
CA LEU A 372 -4.43 49.94 2.75
C LEU A 372 -5.26 50.68 3.80
N SER A 373 -5.31 52.00 3.69
CA SER A 373 -6.18 52.85 4.51
C SER A 373 -7.62 52.76 4.06
N LYS A 374 -8.54 52.52 4.99
CA LYS A 374 -9.98 52.49 4.69
C LYS A 374 -10.50 53.81 4.11
N THR A 375 -9.96 54.93 4.59
CA THR A 375 -10.42 56.28 4.24
C THR A 375 -9.79 56.80 2.95
N THR A 376 -8.49 56.58 2.77
CA THR A 376 -7.75 57.16 1.64
C THR A 376 -7.51 56.17 0.51
N LYS A 377 -7.69 54.86 0.77
CA LYS A 377 -7.32 53.74 -0.10
C LYS A 377 -5.85 53.73 -0.53
N LYS A 378 -4.99 54.46 0.18
CA LYS A 378 -3.55 54.44 -0.02
C LYS A 378 -2.91 53.33 0.80
N ILE A 379 -1.80 52.80 0.31
CA ILE A 379 -0.98 51.83 1.03
C ILE A 379 -0.39 52.51 2.27
N ILE A 380 -0.62 51.91 3.44
CA ILE A 380 -0.04 52.30 4.73
C ILE A 380 1.23 51.49 5.01
N ALA A 381 1.24 50.21 4.63
CA ALA A 381 2.37 49.30 4.83
C ALA A 381 2.46 48.26 3.70
N GLY A 382 3.68 47.84 3.37
CA GLY A 382 3.97 46.95 2.24
C GLY A 382 3.94 47.64 0.87
N PRO A 383 3.91 46.89 -0.24
CA PRO A 383 3.86 45.43 -0.30
C PRO A 383 5.15 44.76 0.21
N GLU A 384 5.00 43.73 1.04
CA GLU A 384 6.10 42.87 1.49
C GLU A 384 6.02 41.51 0.79
N ILE A 385 7.17 40.96 0.42
CA ILE A 385 7.26 39.66 -0.25
C ILE A 385 7.88 38.63 0.71
N LEU A 386 7.13 37.58 1.00
CA LEU A 386 7.58 36.44 1.77
C LEU A 386 7.64 35.21 0.87
N THR A 387 8.68 34.40 1.01
CA THR A 387 8.82 33.19 0.20
C THR A 387 9.26 31.98 1.01
N ARG A 388 8.78 30.81 0.60
CA ARG A 388 9.16 29.49 1.14
C ARG A 388 9.28 28.49 -0.01
N GLY A 389 10.38 27.74 -0.04
CA GLY A 389 10.62 26.68 -1.02
C GLY A 389 10.84 27.15 -2.47
N PHE A 390 10.83 28.45 -2.76
CA PHE A 390 11.02 28.97 -4.11
C PHE A 390 12.46 29.48 -4.35
N ILE A 391 12.96 30.39 -3.51
CA ILE A 391 14.33 30.93 -3.63
C ILE A 391 15.02 31.06 -2.26
N PHE A 392 16.36 31.02 -2.26
CA PHE A 392 17.14 31.35 -1.08
C PHE A 392 17.28 32.87 -0.96
N VAL A 393 16.48 33.46 -0.08
CA VAL A 393 16.30 34.93 0.05
C VAL A 393 17.63 35.68 0.22
N LYS A 394 18.57 35.13 1.00
CA LYS A 394 19.86 35.80 1.27
C LYS A 394 20.68 36.07 0.02
N GLU A 395 20.51 35.27 -1.02
CA GLU A 395 21.23 35.39 -2.29
C GLU A 395 20.41 36.12 -3.37
N ASN A 396 19.12 36.40 -3.11
CA ASN A 396 18.18 36.89 -4.12
C ASN A 396 17.43 38.16 -3.66
N ILE A 397 18.12 39.04 -2.93
CA ILE A 397 17.51 40.26 -2.36
C ILE A 397 16.98 41.20 -3.46
N ASP A 398 17.70 41.32 -4.57
CA ASP A 398 17.30 42.22 -5.66
C ASP A 398 16.06 41.72 -6.39
N LEU A 399 15.91 40.40 -6.55
CA LEU A 399 14.71 39.77 -7.09
C LEU A 399 13.48 40.07 -6.20
N ILE A 400 13.67 40.04 -4.88
CA ILE A 400 12.62 40.40 -3.91
C ILE A 400 12.23 41.88 -4.03
N LYS A 401 13.21 42.79 -4.11
CA LYS A 401 12.93 44.24 -4.27
C LYS A 401 12.20 44.56 -5.57
N GLU A 402 12.57 43.92 -6.68
CA GLU A 402 11.85 44.09 -7.94
C GLU A 402 10.44 43.50 -7.84
N ALA A 403 10.26 42.35 -7.17
CA ALA A 403 8.93 41.80 -6.90
C ALA A 403 8.04 42.74 -6.07
N GLU A 404 8.60 43.41 -5.05
CA GLU A 404 7.92 44.46 -4.28
C GLU A 404 7.49 45.61 -5.18
N LYS A 405 8.39 46.08 -6.05
CA LYS A 405 8.12 47.16 -7.00
C LYS A 405 7.01 46.82 -7.99
N TYR A 406 7.06 45.64 -8.62
CA TYR A 406 5.99 45.17 -9.51
C TYR A 406 4.64 45.08 -8.79
N SER A 407 4.65 44.58 -7.56
CA SER A 407 3.44 44.49 -6.74
C SER A 407 2.89 45.89 -6.41
N LEU A 408 3.77 46.82 -6.06
CA LEU A 408 3.42 48.21 -5.73
C LEU A 408 2.80 48.94 -6.93
N GLU A 409 3.38 48.75 -8.13
CA GLU A 409 2.85 49.31 -9.37
C GLU A 409 1.42 48.82 -9.64
N VAL A 410 1.19 47.50 -9.56
CA VAL A 410 -0.15 46.93 -9.79
C VAL A 410 -1.16 47.44 -8.77
N ILE A 411 -0.79 47.54 -7.48
CA ILE A 411 -1.70 48.05 -6.45
C ILE A 411 -2.09 49.50 -6.78
N ASN A 412 -1.11 50.35 -7.11
CA ASN A 412 -1.35 51.77 -7.41
C ASN A 412 -2.18 51.98 -8.68
N GLU A 413 -1.95 51.20 -9.74
CA GLU A 413 -2.72 51.28 -10.99
C GLU A 413 -4.22 50.96 -10.80
N ASN A 414 -4.54 50.15 -9.80
CA ASN A 414 -5.89 49.70 -9.47
C ASN A 414 -6.56 50.52 -8.35
N ILE A 415 -5.87 51.52 -7.80
CA ILE A 415 -6.47 52.53 -6.92
C ILE A 415 -6.96 53.70 -7.79
N LYS A 416 -8.28 53.83 -7.95
CA LYS A 416 -8.90 54.95 -8.71
C LYS A 416 -10.02 55.59 -7.89
N ASN A 417 -10.07 56.93 -7.84
CA ASN A 417 -11.13 57.69 -7.15
C ASN A 417 -11.43 57.24 -5.69
N LYS A 418 -10.39 56.88 -4.92
CA LYS A 418 -10.53 56.30 -3.56
C LYS A 418 -11.38 55.03 -3.52
N GLN A 419 -11.32 54.23 -4.58
CA GLN A 419 -11.85 52.86 -4.63
C GLN A 419 -10.74 51.91 -5.09
N VAL A 420 -10.81 50.66 -4.63
CA VAL A 420 -9.85 49.60 -4.95
C VAL A 420 -10.62 48.37 -5.36
N ASP A 421 -10.31 47.86 -6.55
CA ASP A 421 -10.78 46.55 -6.96
C ASP A 421 -9.77 45.49 -6.50
N PHE A 422 -10.06 44.88 -5.35
CA PHE A 422 -9.19 43.86 -4.75
C PHE A 422 -9.02 42.64 -5.65
N ASN A 423 -10.00 42.30 -6.50
CA ASN A 423 -9.87 41.16 -7.41
C ASN A 423 -8.90 41.48 -8.54
N ASN A 424 -8.99 42.67 -9.14
CA ASN A 424 -8.05 43.11 -10.16
C ASN A 424 -6.63 43.26 -9.62
N VAL A 425 -6.46 43.78 -8.39
CA VAL A 425 -5.13 43.81 -7.75
C VAL A 425 -4.58 42.39 -7.59
N LYS A 426 -5.37 41.46 -7.04
CA LYS A 426 -4.92 40.06 -6.85
C LYS A 426 -4.55 39.39 -8.18
N MET A 427 -5.37 39.56 -9.22
CA MET A 427 -5.10 39.00 -10.55
C MET A 427 -3.90 39.65 -11.22
N GLY A 428 -3.81 40.98 -11.16
CA GLY A 428 -2.71 41.74 -11.75
C GLY A 428 -1.37 41.41 -11.11
N ILE A 429 -1.33 41.25 -9.78
CA ILE A 429 -0.10 40.83 -9.09
C ILE A 429 0.27 39.42 -9.54
N ARG A 430 -0.68 38.47 -9.54
CA ARG A 430 -0.41 37.10 -10.00
C ARG A 430 0.13 37.04 -11.43
N ASP A 431 -0.42 37.83 -12.36
CA ASP A 431 0.03 37.84 -13.76
C ASP A 431 1.39 38.53 -13.93
N LYS A 432 1.53 39.78 -13.45
CA LYS A 432 2.75 40.58 -13.63
C LYS A 432 3.93 39.98 -12.87
N LEU A 433 3.72 39.64 -11.61
CA LEU A 433 4.75 39.03 -10.77
C LEU A 433 5.05 37.60 -11.23
N GLY A 434 4.04 36.82 -11.61
CA GLY A 434 4.25 35.47 -12.13
C GLY A 434 5.13 35.43 -13.38
N LYS A 435 4.87 36.31 -14.35
CA LYS A 435 5.70 36.45 -15.56
C LYS A 435 7.12 36.88 -15.26
N PHE A 436 7.30 37.82 -14.34
CA PHE A 436 8.61 38.27 -13.90
C PHE A 436 9.40 37.14 -13.24
N LEU A 437 8.82 36.48 -12.24
CA LEU A 437 9.47 35.38 -11.51
C LEU A 437 9.82 34.22 -12.44
N TYR A 438 8.93 33.87 -13.37
CA TYR A 438 9.24 32.84 -14.36
C TYR A 438 10.38 33.24 -15.29
N LYS A 439 10.42 34.50 -15.74
CA LYS A 439 11.49 34.99 -16.61
C LYS A 439 12.86 34.95 -15.92
N GLU A 440 12.92 35.33 -14.65
CA GLU A 440 14.18 35.40 -13.91
C GLU A 440 14.65 34.04 -13.36
N THR A 441 13.71 33.14 -13.03
CA THR A 441 14.04 31.90 -12.31
C THR A 441 13.72 30.61 -13.09
N GLY A 442 12.93 30.69 -14.16
CA GLY A 442 12.39 29.53 -14.86
C GLY A 442 11.30 28.77 -14.10
N CYS A 443 10.97 29.20 -12.88
CA CYS A 443 10.00 28.55 -11.99
C CYS A 443 8.74 29.41 -11.82
N GLN A 444 7.59 28.76 -11.62
CA GLN A 444 6.30 29.45 -11.44
C GLN A 444 5.73 29.17 -10.05
N PRO A 445 6.12 29.95 -9.02
CA PRO A 445 5.66 29.71 -7.66
C PRO A 445 4.18 29.99 -7.51
N MET A 446 3.55 29.36 -6.51
CA MET A 446 2.21 29.74 -6.09
C MET A 446 2.23 31.15 -5.50
N ILE A 447 1.46 32.08 -6.07
CA ILE A 447 1.39 33.48 -5.60
C ILE A 447 0.11 33.71 -4.79
N LEU A 448 0.27 33.92 -3.49
CA LEU A 448 -0.79 34.27 -2.55
C LEU A 448 -0.76 35.76 -2.23
N VAL A 449 -1.87 36.45 -2.43
CA VAL A 449 -1.95 37.91 -2.23
C VAL A 449 -2.90 38.20 -1.08
N VAL A 450 -2.38 38.81 -0.02
CA VAL A 450 -3.13 39.19 1.18
C VAL A 450 -3.16 40.71 1.26
N LEU A 451 -4.34 41.28 1.05
CA LEU A 451 -4.58 42.71 1.17
C LEU A 451 -5.44 42.95 2.39
N GLN A 452 -4.97 43.82 3.29
CA GLN A 452 -5.70 44.22 4.48
C GLN A 452 -6.13 45.68 4.33
N GLU A 453 -7.27 46.02 4.91
CA GLU A 453 -7.76 47.39 4.97
C GLU A 453 -8.02 47.77 6.43
N ILE A 454 -7.41 48.86 6.88
CA ILE A 454 -7.45 49.32 8.27
C ILE A 454 -7.90 50.79 8.34
#